data_AF-A0A1W9PE92-F1
#
_entry.id   AF-A0A1W9PE92-F1
#
_cell.length_a   1.000
_cell.length_b   1.000
_cell.length_c   1.000
_cell.angle_alpha   90.00
_cell.angle_beta   90.00
_cell.angle_gamma   90.00
#
_symmetry.space_group_name_H-M   'P 1'
#
loop_
_entity.id
_entity.type
_entity.pdbx_description
1 polymer ?
#
loop_
_entity_poly.entity_id
_entity_poly.type
_entity_poly.pdbx_seq_one_letter_code
_entity_poly.pdbx_strand_id
1 'polypeptide(L)' 'MAISLKKIDPNKLYTIDEISNFLDLSSQTIRKYLRDKRIAGKKIGRRWHILGKDIINFVKR' A
#
# COMPACT_ATOMS: atom_id res chain seq x y z
N MET A 1 0.68 -5.66 -16.92
CA MET A 1 0.34 -4.56 -16.00
C MET A 1 -1.13 -4.69 -15.61
N ALA A 2 -1.41 -5.46 -14.56
CA ALA A 2 -2.77 -5.71 -14.09
C ALA A 2 -2.81 -5.38 -12.60
N ILE A 3 -3.39 -4.23 -12.27
CA ILE A 3 -3.60 -3.80 -10.88
C ILE A 3 -4.68 -4.71 -10.30
N SER A 4 -4.33 -5.57 -9.34
CA SER A 4 -5.28 -6.54 -8.77
C SER A 4 -5.93 -5.99 -7.49
N LEU A 5 -6.67 -4.89 -7.61
CA LEU A 5 -7.38 -4.28 -6.47
C LEU A 5 -8.41 -5.22 -5.83
N LYS A 6 -8.99 -6.14 -6.61
CA LYS A 6 -9.97 -7.12 -6.14
C LYS A 6 -9.43 -8.06 -5.05
N LYS A 7 -8.10 -8.16 -4.88
CA LYS A 7 -7.47 -9.02 -3.88
C LYS A 7 -7.16 -8.32 -2.55
N ILE A 8 -7.38 -7.01 -2.46
CA ILE A 8 -7.07 -6.21 -1.27
C ILE A 8 -8.31 -6.18 -0.36
N ASP A 9 -8.19 -6.73 0.84
CA ASP A 9 -9.20 -6.61 1.90
C ASP A 9 -9.08 -5.25 2.57
N PRO A 10 -10.14 -4.42 2.60
CA PRO A 10 -10.09 -3.08 3.19
C PRO A 10 -9.72 -3.04 4.67
N ASN A 11 -9.99 -4.11 5.42
CA ASN A 11 -9.80 -4.19 6.87
C ASN A 11 -8.47 -4.83 7.27
N LYS A 12 -7.65 -5.27 6.30
CA LYS A 12 -6.36 -5.92 6.55
C LYS A 12 -5.20 -4.95 6.39
N LEU A 13 -4.16 -5.14 7.19
CA LEU A 13 -2.89 -4.44 7.08
C LEU A 13 -1.95 -5.19 6.13
N TYR A 14 -1.33 -4.44 5.24
CA TYR A 14 -0.37 -4.96 4.26
C TYR A 14 0.97 -4.25 4.38
N THR A 15 2.03 -5.00 4.19
CA THR A 15 3.40 -4.50 4.10
C THR A 15 3.65 -3.83 2.76
N ILE A 16 4.72 -3.02 2.69
CA ILE A 16 5.14 -2.38 1.43
C ILE A 16 5.33 -3.41 0.30
N ASP A 17 5.91 -4.58 0.61
CA ASP A 17 6.22 -5.59 -0.40
C ASP A 17 4.95 -6.29 -0.92
N GLU A 18 3.96 -6.52 -0.06
CA GLU A 18 2.65 -7.03 -0.51
C GLU A 18 1.94 -6.02 -1.42
N ILE A 19 1.97 -4.74 -1.06
CA ILE A 19 1.37 -3.67 -1.84
C ILE A 19 2.10 -3.48 -3.17
N SER A 20 3.43 -3.63 -3.15
CA SER A 20 4.28 -3.62 -4.35
C SER A 20 3.81 -4.68 -5.34
N ASN A 21 3.54 -5.90 -4.86
CA ASN A 21 3.00 -6.98 -5.66
C ASN A 21 1.56 -6.73 -6.14
N PHE A 22 0.69 -6.11 -5.33
CA PHE A 22 -0.70 -5.86 -5.73
C PHE A 22 -0.84 -4.76 -6.79
N LEU A 23 0.00 -3.72 -6.68
CA LEU A 23 -0.04 -2.55 -7.54
C LEU A 23 0.93 -2.64 -8.72
N ASP A 24 1.80 -3.66 -8.75
CA ASP A 24 2.87 -3.80 -9.74
C ASP A 24 3.80 -2.57 -9.75
N LEU A 25 4.12 -2.06 -8.56
CA LEU A 25 4.96 -0.89 -8.32
C LEU A 25 6.17 -1.27 -7.51
N SER A 26 7.30 -0.57 -7.67
CA SER A 26 8.47 -0.82 -6.81
C SER A 26 8.20 -0.44 -5.35
N SER A 27 8.78 -1.19 -4.41
CA SER A 27 8.75 -0.87 -2.97
C SER A 27 9.30 0.53 -2.69
N GLN A 28 10.20 1.06 -3.53
CA GLN A 28 10.73 2.41 -3.41
C GLN A 28 9.67 3.47 -3.73
N THR A 29 8.86 3.27 -4.75
CA THR A 29 7.74 4.16 -5.11
C THR A 29 6.70 4.20 -3.99
N ILE A 30 6.32 3.06 -3.42
CA ILE A 30 5.38 3.01 -2.29
C ILE A 30 5.98 3.71 -1.05
N ARG A 31 7.28 3.49 -0.78
CA ARG A 31 7.96 4.19 0.31
C ARG A 31 8.02 5.71 0.08
N LYS A 32 8.17 6.16 -1.17
CA LYS A 32 8.08 7.57 -1.52
C LYS A 32 6.68 8.11 -1.22
N TYR A 33 5.62 7.40 -1.60
CA TYR A 33 4.24 7.81 -1.28
C TYR A 33 3.97 7.91 0.23
N LEU A 34 4.55 7.03 1.04
CA LEU A 34 4.52 7.14 2.50
C LEU A 34 5.28 8.39 3.01
N ARG A 35 6.48 8.66 2.48
CA ARG A 35 7.27 9.85 2.85
C ARG A 35 6.57 11.15 2.48
N ASP A 36 5.98 11.19 1.29
CA ASP A 36 5.25 12.34 0.74
C ASP A 36 3.85 12.49 1.36
N LYS A 37 3.49 11.65 2.34
CA LYS A 37 2.17 11.62 3.02
C LYS A 37 0.99 11.47 2.06
N ARG A 38 1.20 10.86 0.90
CA ARG A 38 0.15 10.56 -0.10
C ARG A 38 -0.69 9.34 0.31
N ILE A 39 -0.10 8.43 1.09
CA ILE A 39 -0.76 7.24 1.64
C ILE A 39 -0.51 7.21 3.14
N ALA A 40 -1.54 6.94 3.94
CA ALA A 40 -1.40 6.74 5.37
C ALA A 40 -0.81 5.37 5.67
N GLY A 41 0.14 5.29 6.62
CA GLY A 41 0.70 4.02 7.06
C GLY A 41 1.13 4.08 8.52
N LYS A 42 1.26 2.92 9.15
CA LYS A 42 1.75 2.77 10.52
C LYS A 42 2.97 1.88 10.55
N LYS A 43 3.97 2.27 11.34
CA LYS A 43 5.13 1.42 11.59
C LYS A 43 4.77 0.41 12.68
N ILE A 44 4.91 -0.88 12.38
CA ILE A 44 4.69 -1.99 13.33
C ILE A 44 5.97 -2.82 13.35
N GLY A 45 6.67 -2.80 14.48
CA GLY A 45 8.04 -3.30 14.59
C GLY A 45 8.97 -2.61 13.59
N ARG A 46 9.60 -3.41 12.71
CA ARG A 46 10.56 -2.93 11.70
C ARG A 46 9.94 -2.60 10.34
N ARG A 47 8.66 -2.92 10.12
CA ARG A 47 8.00 -2.81 8.82
C ARG A 47 6.89 -1.75 8.84
N TRP A 48 6.71 -1.10 7.69
CA TRP A 48 5.55 -0.24 7.45
C TRP A 48 4.37 -1.09 7.02
N HIS A 49 3.22 -0.79 7.59
CA HIS A 49 1.95 -1.42 7.28
C HIS A 49 0.94 -0.35 6.87
N ILE A 50 0.17 -0.64 5.85
CA ILE A 50 -0.87 0.24 5.32
C ILE A 50 -2.18 -0.54 5.33
N LEU A 51 -3.27 0.12 5.71
CA LEU A 51 -4.59 -0.49 5.71
C LEU A 51 -5.12 -0.61 4.27
N GLY A 52 -5.72 -1.75 3.95
CA GLY A 52 -6.27 -2.04 2.62
C GLY A 52 -7.15 -0.91 2.08
N LYS A 53 -8.02 -0.35 2.92
CA LYS A 53 -8.91 0.76 2.54
C LYS A 53 -8.13 1.99 2.06
N ASP A 54 -6.99 2.30 2.68
CA ASP A 54 -6.19 3.49 2.35
C ASP A 54 -5.48 3.29 1.01
N ILE A 55 -5.06 2.05 0.70
CA ILE A 55 -4.51 1.69 -0.62
C ILE A 55 -5.58 1.81 -1.70
N ILE A 56 -6.77 1.26 -1.45
CA ILE A 56 -7.89 1.33 -2.41
C ILE A 56 -8.28 2.79 -2.66
N ASN A 57 -8.35 3.61 -1.61
CA ASN A 57 -8.66 5.03 -1.73
C ASN A 57 -7.58 5.79 -2.49
N PHE A 58 -6.30 5.44 -2.30
CA PHE A 58 -5.20 6.06 -3.03
C PHE A 58 -5.26 5.78 -4.53
N VAL A 59 -5.62 4.56 -4.94
CA VAL A 59 -5.67 4.19 -6.37
C VAL A 59 -6.92 4.73 -7.07
N LYS A 60 -8.03 4.89 -6.34
CA LYS A 60 -9.27 5.45 -6.90
C LYS A 60 -9.22 6.97 -7.12
N ARG A 61 -8.25 7.66 -6.54
CA ARG A 61 -8.12 9.12 -6.56
C ARG A 61 -7.18 9.58 -7.67
#